data_AF-X1JU75-F1
#
_entry.id   AF-X1JU75-F1
#
_cell.length_a   1.000
_cell.length_b   1.000
_cell.length_c   1.000
_cell.angle_alpha   90.00
_cell.angle_beta   90.00
_cell.angle_gamma   90.00
#
_symmetry.space_group_name_H-M   'P 1'
#
loop_
_entity.id
_entity.type
_entity.pdbx_description
1 polymer ?
#
loop_
_entity_poly.entity_id
_entity_poly.type
_entity_poly.pdbx_seq_one_letter_code
_entity_poly.pdbx_strand_id
1 'polypeptide(L)'
;MRSRGYQASARLIVFERRLAEVSVASNLKIAVSAPVYYFQRLRLINQEPVLLEKCSMPIYRFPNLEQYDLEKRSVYEIVETEYDIAPHHSEQ
;
A
#
# COMPACT_ATOMS: atom_id res chain seq x y z
N MET A 1 -4.49 0.37 -15.45
CA MET A 1 -4.86 1.63 -16.15
C MET A 1 -3.67 2.14 -16.98
N ARG A 2 -3.48 1.62 -18.19
CA ARG A 2 -2.68 2.29 -19.23
C ARG A 2 -3.64 2.59 -20.38
N SER A 3 -4.36 3.70 -20.27
CA SER A 3 -5.23 4.17 -21.34
C SER A 3 -5.12 5.68 -21.44
N ARG A 4 -4.49 6.12 -22.53
CA ARG A 4 -4.31 7.51 -23.02
C ARG A 4 -3.33 8.37 -22.22
N GLY A 5 -2.08 8.49 -22.70
CA GLY A 5 -1.19 9.66 -22.53
C GLY A 5 -0.75 10.10 -21.12
N TYR A 6 -1.38 9.61 -20.05
CA TYR A 6 -1.11 10.00 -18.68
C TYR A 6 0.07 9.20 -18.12
N GLN A 7 1.12 9.90 -17.69
CA GLN A 7 2.24 9.30 -16.97
C GLN A 7 1.90 9.30 -15.48
N ALA A 8 1.46 8.14 -14.98
CA ALA A 8 1.25 7.92 -13.56
C ALA A 8 2.57 7.62 -12.87
N SER A 9 2.84 8.30 -11.75
CA SER A 9 3.95 8.00 -10.85
C SER A 9 3.47 8.07 -9.40
N ALA A 10 4.30 7.62 -8.46
CA ALA A 10 4.05 7.78 -7.04
C ALA A 10 5.30 8.29 -6.34
N ARG A 11 5.10 8.99 -5.22
CA ARG A 11 6.15 9.37 -4.28
C ARG A 11 5.81 8.82 -2.90
N LEU A 12 6.76 8.14 -2.25
CA LEU A 12 6.59 7.64 -0.90
C LEU A 12 6.81 8.80 0.07
N ILE A 13 5.80 9.11 0.87
CA ILE A 13 5.83 10.24 1.80
C ILE A 13 6.20 9.75 3.20
N VAL A 14 5.64 8.61 3.60
CA VAL A 14 5.88 7.97 4.89
C VAL A 14 6.01 6.47 4.64
N PHE A 15 6.95 5.84 5.35
CA PHE A 15 7.00 4.40 5.51
C PHE A 15 7.51 4.08 6.91
N GLU A 16 6.70 3.38 7.71
CA GLU A 16 7.02 3.06 9.09
C GLU A 16 6.44 1.70 9.50
N ARG A 17 7.05 1.09 10.51
CA ARG A 17 6.45 -0.03 11.25
C ARG A 17 5.81 0.54 12.51
N ARG A 18 4.55 0.20 12.77
CA ARG A 18 3.83 0.64 13.97
C ARG A 18 2.85 -0.41 14.45
N LEU A 19 2.28 -0.18 15.63
CA LEU A 19 1.23 -1.04 16.17
C LEU A 19 -0.13 -0.58 15.60
N ALA A 20 -0.97 -1.54 15.21
CA ALA A 20 -2.30 -1.23 14.66
C ALA A 20 -3.20 -0.61 15.74
N GLU A 21 -3.74 0.57 15.43
CA GLU A 21 -4.84 1.17 16.19
C GLU A 21 -6.11 0.31 16.08
N VAL A 22 -7.06 0.50 17.00
CA VAL A 22 -8.29 -0.30 17.08
C VAL A 22 -9.05 -0.34 15.75
N SER A 23 -9.17 0.81 15.07
CA SER A 23 -9.86 0.93 13.78
C SER A 23 -9.15 0.14 12.67
N VAL A 24 -7.81 0.26 12.59
CA VAL A 24 -6.99 -0.46 11.62
C VAL A 24 -7.04 -1.96 11.88
N ALA A 25 -6.91 -2.37 13.14
CA ALA A 25 -6.97 -3.77 13.54
C ALA A 25 -8.31 -4.41 13.17
N SER A 26 -9.41 -3.71 13.44
CA SER A 26 -10.77 -4.14 13.06
C SER A 26 -10.92 -4.30 11.54
N ASN A 27 -10.52 -3.29 10.76
CA ASN A 27 -10.61 -3.31 9.30
C ASN A 27 -9.77 -4.43 8.67
N LEU A 28 -8.58 -4.68 9.22
CA LEU A 28 -7.68 -5.74 8.75
C LEU A 28 -8.01 -7.12 9.33
N LYS A 29 -8.96 -7.21 10.27
CA LYS A 29 -9.31 -8.43 11.02
C LYS A 29 -8.09 -9.07 11.70
N ILE A 30 -7.28 -8.23 12.35
CA ILE A 30 -6.09 -8.62 13.12
C ILE A 30 -6.26 -8.20 14.59
N ALA A 31 -5.37 -8.68 15.47
CA ALA A 31 -5.36 -8.25 16.86
C ALA A 31 -5.06 -6.74 16.99
N VAL A 32 -5.68 -6.09 17.97
CA VAL A 32 -5.32 -4.72 18.37
C VAL A 32 -3.84 -4.69 18.75
N SER A 33 -3.14 -3.63 18.36
CA SER A 33 -1.69 -3.48 18.54
C SER A 33 -0.84 -4.51 17.78
N ALA A 34 -1.39 -5.30 16.85
CA ALA A 34 -0.59 -6.14 15.98
C ALA A 34 0.36 -5.27 15.12
N PRO A 35 1.61 -5.69 14.87
CA PRO A 35 2.55 -4.95 14.02
C PRO A 35 2.07 -4.84 12.58
N VAL A 36 2.07 -3.62 12.05
CA VAL A 36 1.73 -3.29 10.66
C VAL A 36 2.80 -2.41 10.03
N TYR A 37 2.97 -2.55 8.72
CA TYR A 37 3.54 -1.49 7.90
C TYR A 37 2.48 -0.43 7.69
N TYR A 38 2.86 0.82 7.91
CA TYR A 38 2.08 1.99 7.52
C TYR A 38 2.86 2.80 6.52
N PHE A 39 2.22 3.14 5.40
CA PHE A 39 2.86 4.00 4.42
C PHE A 39 1.86 4.89 3.70
N GLN A 40 2.38 6.02 3.22
CA GLN A 40 1.61 7.00 2.47
C GLN A 40 2.25 7.24 1.12
N ARG A 41 1.45 7.22 0.05
CA ARG A 41 1.93 7.47 -1.30
C ARG A 41 1.15 8.61 -1.94
N LEU A 42 1.87 9.60 -2.45
CA LEU A 42 1.29 10.63 -3.28
C LEU A 42 1.34 10.17 -4.73
N ARG A 43 0.19 9.83 -5.32
CA ARG A 43 0.10 9.55 -6.75
C ARG A 43 0.13 10.87 -7.50
N LEU A 44 0.89 10.86 -8.59
CA LEU A 44 0.95 11.95 -9.54
C LEU A 44 0.47 11.48 -10.90
N ILE A 45 -0.21 12.38 -11.61
CA ILE A 45 -0.53 12.22 -13.01
C ILE A 45 0.07 13.43 -13.72
N ASN A 46 0.97 13.18 -14.69
CA ASN A 46 1.70 14.24 -15.38
C ASN A 46 2.40 15.23 -14.42
N GLN A 47 2.99 14.69 -13.34
CA GLN A 47 3.66 15.44 -12.27
C GLN A 47 2.73 16.26 -11.33
N GLU A 48 1.42 16.26 -11.56
CA GLU A 48 0.47 16.89 -10.64
C GLU A 48 0.00 15.89 -9.59
N PRO A 49 0.01 16.23 -8.28
CA PRO A 49 -0.46 15.36 -7.23
C PRO A 49 -1.99 15.20 -7.28
N VAL A 50 -2.46 13.96 -7.38
CA VAL A 50 -3.89 13.66 -7.56
C VAL A 50 -4.52 12.87 -6.42
N LEU A 51 -3.73 12.08 -5.68
CA LEU A 51 -4.25 11.21 -4.62
C LEU A 51 -3.19 10.95 -3.56
N LEU A 52 -3.53 11.14 -2.29
CA LEU A 52 -2.74 10.65 -1.16
C LEU A 52 -3.32 9.33 -0.67
N GLU A 53 -2.66 8.23 -1.02
CA GLU A 53 -2.99 6.90 -0.52
C GLU A 53 -2.42 6.70 0.89
N LYS A 54 -3.20 6.04 1.75
CA LYS A 54 -2.77 5.57 3.07
C LYS A 54 -3.00 4.08 3.14
N CYS A 55 -1.95 3.31 3.35
CA CYS A 55 -2.03 1.86 3.40
C CYS A 55 -1.53 1.35 4.76
N SER A 56 -2.23 0.34 5.29
CA SER A 56 -1.80 -0.42 6.46
C SER A 56 -1.80 -1.90 6.09
N MET A 57 -0.69 -2.57 6.34
CA MET A 57 -0.49 -3.97 5.95
C MET A 57 0.08 -4.78 7.12
N PRO A 58 -0.51 -5.92 7.51
CA PRO A 58 0.01 -6.75 8.59
C PRO A 58 1.39 -7.31 8.26
N ILE A 59 2.39 -7.06 9.12
CA ILE A 59 3.79 -7.47 8.86
C ILE A 59 3.90 -8.99 8.71
N TYR A 60 3.15 -9.76 9.51
CA TYR A 60 3.19 -11.22 9.46
C TYR A 60 2.73 -11.80 8.11
N ARG A 61 1.88 -11.06 7.36
CA ARG A 61 1.37 -11.48 6.06
C ARG A 61 2.22 -10.95 4.90
N PHE A 62 2.86 -9.80 5.11
CA PHE A 62 3.68 -9.13 4.11
C PHE A 62 5.11 -8.94 4.62
N PRO A 63 5.84 -10.02 4.98
CA PRO A 63 7.18 -9.89 5.51
C PRO A 63 8.11 -9.15 4.54
N ASN A 64 9.00 -8.32 5.08
CA ASN A 64 10.02 -7.58 4.34
C ASN A 64 9.47 -6.62 3.26
N LEU A 65 8.24 -6.13 3.39
CA LEU A 65 7.62 -5.23 2.40
C LEU A 65 8.47 -3.99 2.09
N GLU A 66 9.25 -3.51 3.07
CA GLU A 66 10.15 -2.36 2.93
C GLU A 66 11.27 -2.56 1.90
N GLN A 67 11.56 -3.79 1.49
CA GLN A 67 12.60 -4.07 0.50
C GLN A 67 12.15 -3.76 -0.94
N TYR A 68 10.84 -3.61 -1.17
CA TYR A 68 10.29 -3.36 -2.50
C TYR A 68 10.14 -1.86 -2.79
N ASP A 69 10.31 -1.52 -4.06
CA ASP A 69 10.16 -0.14 -4.54
C ASP A 69 8.67 0.24 -4.68
N LEU A 70 8.11 0.78 -3.59
CA LEU A 70 6.72 1.22 -3.50
C LEU A 70 6.40 2.48 -4.32
N GLU A 71 7.41 3.17 -4.85
CA GLU A 71 7.24 4.33 -5.73
C GLU A 71 7.09 3.92 -7.19
N LYS A 72 7.88 2.92 -7.64
CA LYS A 72 7.82 2.43 -9.02
C LYS A 72 6.78 1.34 -9.24
N ARG A 73 6.55 0.50 -8.24
CA ARG A 73 5.63 -0.64 -8.33
C ARG A 73 4.32 -0.34 -7.63
N SER A 74 3.22 -0.81 -8.21
CA SER A 74 1.93 -0.69 -7.53
C SER A 74 1.87 -1.66 -6.35
N VAL A 75 1.15 -1.28 -5.29
CA VAL A 75 0.96 -2.18 -4.14
C VAL A 75 0.28 -3.48 -4.58
N TYR A 76 -0.67 -3.41 -5.50
CA TYR A 76 -1.34 -4.60 -6.06
C TYR A 76 -0.35 -5.53 -6.76
N GLU A 77 0.52 -4.99 -7.61
CA GLU A 77 1.56 -5.76 -8.29
C GLU A 77 2.51 -6.44 -7.28
N ILE A 78 2.96 -5.73 -6.24
CA ILE A 78 3.83 -6.31 -5.21
C ILE A 78 3.09 -7.44 -4.47
N VAL A 79 1.85 -7.20 -4.06
CA VAL A 79 1.02 -8.19 -3.34
C VAL A 79 0.79 -9.45 -4.18
N GLU A 80 0.53 -9.28 -5.48
CA GLU A 80 0.30 -10.37 -6.41
C GLU A 80 1.58 -11.16 -6.71
N THR A 81 2.68 -10.47 -7.03
CA THR A 81 3.90 -11.12 -7.52
C THR A 81 4.84 -11.62 -6.41
N GLU A 82 4.90 -10.93 -5.27
CA GLU A 82 5.86 -11.24 -4.20
C GLU A 82 5.23 -12.07 -3.07
N TYR A 83 3.90 -12.04 -2.95
CA TYR A 83 3.18 -12.72 -1.87
C TYR A 83 2.12 -13.71 -2.39
N ASP A 84 1.98 -13.88 -3.70
CA ASP A 84 1.02 -14.78 -4.37
C ASP A 84 -0.42 -14.56 -3.90
N ILE A 85 -0.75 -13.31 -3.54
CA ILE A 85 -2.09 -12.93 -3.13
C ILE A 85 -2.77 -12.29 -4.33
N ALA A 86 -3.71 -13.02 -4.92
CA ALA A 86 -4.62 -12.44 -5.90
C ALA A 86 -5.35 -11.26 -5.24
N PRO A 87 -5.37 -10.06 -5.85
CA PRO A 87 -6.12 -8.95 -5.32
C PRO A 87 -7.60 -9.31 -5.33
N HIS A 88 -8.13 -9.73 -4.18
CA HIS A 88 -9.57 -9.83 -3.99
C HIS A 88 -10.12 -8.41 -4.05
N HIS A 89 -11.02 -8.21 -5.01
CA HIS A 89 -11.76 -6.98 -5.23
C HIS A 89 -12.23 -6.37 -3.90
N SER A 90 -11.74 -5.18 -3.56
CA SER A 90 -12.32 -4.35 -2.51
C SER A 90 -13.41 -3.51 -3.15
N GLU A 91 -14.65 -3.64 -2.68
CA GLU A 91 -15.75 -2.75 -3.07
C GLU A 91 -15.38 -1.30 -2.72
N GLN A 92 -15.73 -0.39 -3.63
CA GLN A 92 -15.40 1.05 -3.64
C GLN A 92 -15.77 1.81 -2.36
#